data_AF-A0A433VII9-F1
#
_entry.id   AF-A0A433VII9-F1
#
_cell.length_a   1.000
_cell.length_b   1.000
_cell.length_c   1.000
_cell.angle_alpha   90.00
_cell.angle_beta   90.00
_cell.angle_gamma   90.00
#
_symmetry.space_group_name_H-M   'P 1'
#
loop_
_entity.id
_entity.type
_entity.pdbx_description
1 polymer ?
#
loop_
_entity_poly.entity_id
_entity_poly.type
_entity_poly.pdbx_seq_one_letter_code
_entity_poly.pdbx_strand_id
1 'polypeptide(L)'
;MVEEWSSFCYLSAEGYRYYLPSLLTKCLSNFSEDNDLIHSTVFSLNPSFHSLYYCGKDEDFEYQTSLFTSEQYKAVCSFLGLVFDTLPQLKFLSAQALRWGWNKQTHPAQAKSEEFYRSLHNYQYPLSKDPQVRELQQQINVAFEKTPYPGDNSLCGSDLGDEPAEYAMEFRGLNWKTLHPDFLAVNSAALSFFTDEGFRYFLSAFLIADLIIPEIEGAWSNADAVFHLTYGLVDEEFEREDNFNWYEIATRKFSHFNQEERQAIVSYLEYCSLKDEYSRETINKALENYWLKTLL
;
A
#
# COMPACT_ATOMS: atom_id res chain seq x y z
N MET A 1 12.68 -27.07 -7.18
CA MET A 1 11.63 -27.22 -6.15
C MET A 1 10.91 -25.91 -5.80
N VAL A 2 11.49 -24.70 -5.94
CA VAL A 2 10.73 -23.44 -5.76
C VAL A 2 9.83 -23.14 -6.98
N GLU A 3 10.29 -23.47 -8.19
CA GLU A 3 9.53 -23.30 -9.45
C GLU A 3 8.29 -24.21 -9.60
N GLU A 4 8.11 -25.23 -8.76
CA GLU A 4 7.02 -26.21 -8.92
C GLU A 4 5.70 -25.76 -8.26
N TRP A 5 5.71 -24.76 -7.38
CA TRP A 5 4.55 -24.42 -6.52
C TRP A 5 3.77 -23.17 -6.93
N SER A 6 4.23 -22.46 -7.97
CA SER A 6 3.38 -21.50 -8.72
C SER A 6 2.14 -22.16 -9.32
N SER A 7 2.09 -23.49 -9.32
CA SER A 7 0.95 -24.28 -9.80
C SER A 7 -0.14 -24.53 -8.77
N PHE A 8 0.07 -24.17 -7.50
CA PHE A 8 -0.92 -24.41 -6.44
C PHE A 8 -2.24 -23.67 -6.68
N CYS A 9 -2.17 -22.48 -7.29
CA CYS A 9 -3.34 -21.72 -7.72
C CYS A 9 -4.11 -22.35 -8.89
N TYR A 10 -3.52 -23.32 -9.62
CA TYR A 10 -4.19 -24.04 -10.71
C TYR A 10 -4.88 -25.33 -10.27
N LEU A 11 -4.80 -25.69 -8.98
CA LEU A 11 -5.52 -26.86 -8.47
C LEU A 11 -7.04 -26.59 -8.46
N SER A 12 -7.83 -27.65 -8.69
CA SER A 12 -9.27 -27.59 -8.40
C SER A 12 -9.49 -27.29 -6.91
N ALA A 13 -10.67 -26.81 -6.54
CA ALA A 13 -11.00 -26.53 -5.15
C ALA A 13 -10.78 -27.75 -4.22
N GLU A 14 -11.14 -28.95 -4.69
CA GLU A 14 -10.91 -30.21 -3.98
C GLU A 14 -9.42 -30.54 -3.87
N GLY A 15 -8.66 -30.33 -4.95
CA GLY A 15 -7.21 -30.52 -4.97
C GLY A 15 -6.50 -29.57 -4.01
N TYR A 16 -6.85 -28.28 -4.04
CA TYR A 16 -6.32 -27.26 -3.14
C TYR A 16 -6.55 -27.65 -1.68
N ARG A 17 -7.80 -28.00 -1.33
CA ARG A 17 -8.15 -28.46 0.02
C ARG A 17 -7.36 -29.70 0.43
N TYR A 18 -7.14 -30.64 -0.49
CA TYR A 18 -6.42 -31.88 -0.22
C TYR A 18 -4.92 -31.65 0.02
N TYR A 19 -4.27 -30.79 -0.77
CA TYR A 19 -2.82 -30.57 -0.73
C TYR A 19 -2.38 -29.46 0.23
N LEU A 20 -3.26 -28.51 0.60
CA LEU A 20 -2.91 -27.41 1.50
C LEU A 20 -2.28 -27.87 2.83
N PRO A 21 -2.78 -28.91 3.53
CA PRO A 21 -2.14 -29.37 4.77
C PRO A 21 -0.67 -29.78 4.60
N SER A 22 -0.30 -30.39 3.47
CA SER A 22 1.09 -30.74 3.16
C SER A 22 1.95 -29.49 2.96
N LEU A 23 1.39 -28.45 2.33
CA LEU A 23 2.08 -27.18 2.14
C LEU A 23 2.31 -26.44 3.46
N LEU A 24 1.27 -26.34 4.30
CA LEU A 24 1.37 -25.72 5.63
C LEU A 24 2.39 -26.43 6.51
N THR A 25 2.33 -27.77 6.58
CA THR A 25 3.29 -28.55 7.38
C THR A 25 4.72 -28.47 6.84
N LYS A 26 4.90 -28.37 5.51
CA LYS A 26 6.21 -28.15 4.92
C LYS A 26 6.76 -26.77 5.28
N CYS A 27 5.94 -25.71 5.28
CA CYS A 27 6.34 -24.39 5.76
C CYS A 27 6.82 -24.44 7.23
N LEU A 28 6.12 -25.17 8.09
CA LEU A 28 6.51 -25.33 9.50
C LEU A 28 7.85 -26.05 9.70
N SER A 29 8.28 -26.89 8.75
CA SER A 29 9.57 -27.59 8.85
C SER A 29 10.79 -26.66 8.67
N ASN A 30 10.60 -25.51 8.02
CA ASN A 30 11.60 -24.47 7.84
C ASN A 30 10.93 -23.09 7.95
N PHE A 31 10.52 -22.75 9.17
CA PHE A 31 9.68 -21.60 9.44
C PHE A 31 10.54 -20.33 9.62
N SER A 32 10.86 -19.69 8.50
CA SER A 32 11.69 -18.48 8.42
C SER A 32 11.18 -17.56 7.31
N GLU A 33 11.45 -16.26 7.43
CA GLU A 33 11.17 -15.25 6.40
C GLU A 33 12.00 -15.45 5.14
N ASP A 34 13.16 -16.10 5.24
CA ASP A 34 14.03 -16.38 4.08
C ASP A 34 13.54 -17.59 3.25
N ASN A 35 12.39 -18.17 3.59
CA ASN A 35 11.86 -19.35 2.91
C ASN A 35 10.80 -18.96 1.86
N ASP A 36 11.17 -18.99 0.59
CA ASP A 36 10.26 -18.69 -0.54
C ASP A 36 8.94 -19.48 -0.51
N LEU A 37 8.96 -20.69 0.05
CA LEU A 37 7.75 -21.50 0.18
C LEU A 37 6.73 -20.85 1.11
N ILE A 38 7.15 -20.25 2.22
CA ILE A 38 6.22 -19.61 3.14
C ILE A 38 5.62 -18.36 2.52
N HIS A 39 6.42 -17.57 1.80
CA HIS A 39 5.96 -16.41 1.04
C HIS A 39 4.88 -16.81 0.03
N SER A 40 5.20 -17.77 -0.83
CA SER A 40 4.27 -18.27 -1.85
C SER A 40 3.00 -18.86 -1.23
N THR A 41 3.13 -19.57 -0.10
CA THR A 41 1.99 -20.15 0.61
C THR A 41 1.08 -19.08 1.17
N VAL A 42 1.61 -18.11 1.92
CA VAL A 42 0.80 -17.02 2.51
C VAL A 42 0.17 -16.17 1.42
N PHE A 43 0.90 -15.90 0.33
CA PHE A 43 0.34 -15.23 -0.85
C PHE A 43 -0.86 -15.99 -1.43
N SER A 44 -0.73 -17.31 -1.64
CA SER A 44 -1.82 -18.17 -2.15
C SER A 44 -3.02 -18.35 -1.21
N LEU A 45 -2.93 -17.85 0.03
CA LEU A 45 -4.01 -17.84 1.01
C LEU A 45 -4.82 -16.54 0.97
N ASN A 46 -4.45 -15.57 0.12
CA ASN A 46 -5.24 -14.38 -0.14
C ASN A 46 -6.27 -14.62 -1.26
N PRO A 47 -7.44 -13.99 -1.19
CA PRO A 47 -8.35 -13.88 -2.33
C PRO A 47 -7.77 -12.94 -3.40
N SER A 48 -8.33 -12.96 -4.60
CA SER A 48 -8.08 -11.95 -5.63
C SER A 48 -8.65 -10.60 -5.19
N PHE A 49 -7.77 -9.63 -4.96
CA PHE A 49 -8.17 -8.27 -4.65
C PHE A 49 -8.87 -7.57 -5.81
N HIS A 50 -8.52 -7.90 -7.06
CA HIS A 50 -9.26 -7.46 -8.23
C HIS A 50 -10.73 -7.88 -8.15
N SER A 51 -10.99 -9.15 -7.86
CA SER A 51 -12.37 -9.66 -7.72
C SER A 51 -13.09 -9.01 -6.52
N LEU A 52 -12.42 -8.88 -5.38
CA LEU A 52 -12.99 -8.19 -4.22
C LEU A 52 -13.33 -6.71 -4.50
N TYR A 53 -12.44 -5.99 -5.19
CA TYR A 53 -12.59 -4.57 -5.42
C TYR A 53 -13.71 -4.29 -6.43
N TYR A 54 -13.71 -4.98 -7.58
CA TYR A 54 -14.62 -4.72 -8.70
C TYR A 54 -15.92 -5.52 -8.65
N CYS A 55 -15.90 -6.74 -8.09
CA CYS A 55 -17.07 -7.63 -8.03
C CYS A 55 -17.68 -7.71 -6.62
N GLY A 56 -16.99 -7.19 -5.60
CA GLY A 56 -17.42 -7.23 -4.20
C GLY A 56 -17.20 -8.58 -3.51
N LYS A 57 -16.74 -9.59 -4.24
CA LYS A 57 -16.43 -10.94 -3.75
C LYS A 57 -15.51 -11.67 -4.75
N ASP A 58 -14.78 -12.64 -4.24
CA ASP A 58 -14.03 -13.60 -5.04
C ASP A 58 -14.77 -14.95 -4.99
N GLU A 59 -15.60 -15.23 -6.01
CA GLU A 59 -16.45 -16.43 -6.04
C GLU A 59 -15.62 -17.73 -6.02
N ASP A 60 -14.47 -17.74 -6.69
CA ASP A 60 -13.62 -18.92 -6.80
C ASP A 60 -12.95 -19.22 -5.45
N PHE A 61 -12.39 -18.20 -4.80
CA PHE A 61 -11.81 -18.34 -3.46
C PHE A 61 -12.88 -18.68 -2.41
N GLU A 62 -14.07 -18.07 -2.50
CA GLU A 62 -15.19 -18.39 -1.63
C GLU A 62 -15.64 -19.84 -1.77
N TYR A 63 -15.73 -20.35 -3.01
CA TYR A 63 -16.04 -21.75 -3.28
C TYR A 63 -14.94 -22.66 -2.72
N GLN A 64 -13.68 -22.37 -3.03
CA GLN A 64 -12.52 -23.15 -2.57
C GLN A 64 -12.48 -23.28 -1.04
N THR A 65 -12.66 -22.18 -0.33
CA THR A 65 -12.67 -22.17 1.14
C THR A 65 -13.95 -22.78 1.73
N SER A 66 -15.08 -22.77 1.01
CA SER A 66 -16.33 -23.40 1.47
C SER A 66 -16.24 -24.92 1.62
N LEU A 67 -15.31 -25.56 0.90
CA LEU A 67 -15.11 -27.00 0.98
C LEU A 67 -14.43 -27.43 2.29
N PHE A 68 -13.80 -26.51 3.02
CA PHE A 68 -13.06 -26.84 4.23
C PHE A 68 -14.00 -27.23 5.37
N THR A 69 -13.62 -28.24 6.16
CA THR A 69 -14.27 -28.44 7.46
C THR A 69 -13.92 -27.28 8.41
N SER A 70 -14.71 -27.08 9.47
CA SER A 70 -14.39 -26.07 10.48
C SER A 70 -12.98 -26.25 11.08
N GLU A 71 -12.55 -27.50 11.30
CA GLU A 71 -11.21 -27.77 11.82
C GLU A 71 -10.10 -27.47 10.80
N GLN A 72 -10.32 -27.77 9.52
CA GLN A 72 -9.36 -27.39 8.47
C GLN A 72 -9.26 -25.87 8.34
N TYR A 73 -10.38 -25.17 8.40
CA TYR A 73 -10.42 -23.70 8.33
C TYR A 73 -9.66 -23.06 9.48
N LYS A 74 -9.93 -23.51 10.72
CA LYS A 74 -9.22 -23.04 11.92
C LYS A 74 -7.73 -23.35 11.88
N ALA A 75 -7.32 -24.48 11.29
CA ALA A 75 -5.91 -24.81 11.11
C ALA A 75 -5.19 -23.80 10.20
N VAL A 76 -5.84 -23.36 9.12
CA VAL A 76 -5.31 -22.29 8.26
C VAL A 76 -5.24 -20.96 9.00
N CYS A 77 -6.30 -20.56 9.73
CA CYS A 77 -6.25 -19.35 10.55
C CYS A 77 -5.17 -19.40 11.63
N SER A 78 -4.90 -20.58 12.21
CA SER A 78 -3.83 -20.78 13.19
C SER A 78 -2.44 -20.65 12.55
N PHE A 79 -2.25 -21.18 11.34
CA PHE A 79 -1.03 -20.98 10.58
C PHE A 79 -0.79 -19.51 10.26
N LEU A 80 -1.79 -18.80 9.73
CA LEU A 80 -1.70 -17.36 9.45
C LEU A 80 -1.44 -16.54 10.72
N GLY A 81 -2.08 -16.90 11.83
CA GLY A 81 -1.84 -16.27 13.13
C GLY A 81 -0.40 -16.51 13.64
N LEU A 82 0.15 -17.70 13.43
CA LEU A 82 1.55 -17.97 13.75
C LEU A 82 2.48 -17.11 12.90
N VAL A 83 2.28 -17.08 11.57
CA VAL A 83 3.06 -16.21 10.66
C VAL A 83 3.00 -14.75 11.12
N PHE A 84 1.81 -14.25 11.44
CA PHE A 84 1.60 -12.89 11.93
C PHE A 84 2.40 -12.57 13.20
N ASP A 85 2.48 -13.52 14.13
CA ASP A 85 3.16 -13.32 15.43
C ASP A 85 4.69 -13.41 15.33
N THR A 86 5.21 -14.20 14.39
CA THR A 86 6.63 -14.60 14.40
C THR A 86 7.44 -14.12 13.22
N LEU A 87 6.80 -13.78 12.09
CA LEU A 87 7.46 -13.40 10.83
C LEU A 87 7.06 -11.95 10.45
N PRO A 88 7.71 -10.92 11.04
CA PRO A 88 7.48 -9.50 10.75
C PRO A 88 7.28 -9.12 9.27
N GLN A 89 8.10 -9.61 8.35
CA GLN A 89 8.03 -9.31 6.91
C GLN A 89 6.75 -9.85 6.26
N LEU A 90 6.19 -10.93 6.81
CA LEU A 90 4.96 -11.55 6.33
C LEU A 90 3.73 -11.17 7.16
N LYS A 91 3.90 -10.27 8.13
CA LYS A 91 2.83 -9.85 9.04
C LYS A 91 1.67 -9.18 8.31
N PHE A 92 1.97 -8.27 7.38
CA PHE A 92 0.94 -7.63 6.55
C PHE A 92 0.22 -8.65 5.68
N LEU A 93 0.95 -9.44 4.91
CA LEU A 93 0.36 -10.44 3.99
C LEU A 93 -0.52 -11.48 4.71
N SER A 94 -0.11 -11.90 5.91
CA SER A 94 -0.94 -12.80 6.75
C SER A 94 -2.15 -12.10 7.36
N ALA A 95 -2.03 -10.82 7.75
CA ALA A 95 -3.15 -10.01 8.22
C ALA A 95 -4.19 -9.79 7.11
N GLN A 96 -3.75 -9.54 5.87
CA GLN A 96 -4.59 -9.44 4.67
C GLN A 96 -5.39 -10.73 4.45
N ALA A 97 -4.71 -11.88 4.46
CA ALA A 97 -5.35 -13.18 4.28
C ALA A 97 -6.43 -13.43 5.36
N LEU A 98 -6.11 -13.11 6.62
CA LEU A 98 -7.07 -13.22 7.73
C LEU A 98 -8.27 -12.28 7.58
N ARG A 99 -8.05 -11.06 7.08
CA ARG A 99 -9.08 -10.02 6.99
C ARG A 99 -10.04 -10.26 5.84
N TRP A 100 -9.55 -10.66 4.67
CA TRP A 100 -10.36 -10.75 3.44
C TRP A 100 -10.65 -12.18 2.98
N GLY A 101 -9.76 -13.14 3.25
CA GLY A 101 -9.97 -14.54 2.84
C GLY A 101 -10.53 -15.41 3.96
N TRP A 102 -9.92 -15.33 5.13
CA TRP A 102 -10.14 -16.26 6.23
C TRP A 102 -10.91 -15.64 7.40
N ASN A 103 -12.03 -14.97 7.09
CA ASN A 103 -12.87 -14.19 8.02
C ASN A 103 -14.29 -14.76 8.29
N LYS A 104 -14.65 -15.92 7.73
CA LYS A 104 -16.02 -16.49 7.80
C LYS A 104 -16.36 -17.21 9.12
N GLN A 105 -15.37 -17.54 9.93
CA GLN A 105 -15.54 -18.24 11.22
C GLN A 105 -14.69 -17.58 12.28
N THR A 106 -15.22 -17.29 13.47
CA THR A 106 -14.46 -16.65 14.55
C THR A 106 -13.19 -17.43 14.92
N HIS A 107 -12.05 -16.75 14.91
CA HIS A 107 -10.75 -17.29 15.33
C HIS A 107 -9.88 -16.22 16.02
N PRO A 108 -9.08 -16.54 17.04
CA PRO A 108 -8.22 -15.56 17.72
C PRO A 108 -7.28 -14.77 16.79
N ALA A 109 -6.79 -15.40 15.72
CA ALA A 109 -5.95 -14.73 14.72
C ALA A 109 -6.67 -13.58 13.98
N GLN A 110 -7.99 -13.68 13.75
CA GLN A 110 -8.75 -12.60 13.13
C GLN A 110 -8.80 -11.37 14.03
N ALA A 111 -9.06 -11.56 15.33
CA ALA A 111 -9.08 -10.46 16.30
C ALA A 111 -7.73 -9.72 16.35
N LYS A 112 -6.61 -10.46 16.21
CA LYS A 112 -5.27 -9.86 16.09
C LYS A 112 -5.12 -9.04 14.81
N SER A 113 -5.54 -9.56 13.66
CA SER A 113 -5.52 -8.83 12.38
C SER A 113 -6.39 -7.56 12.47
N GLU A 114 -7.59 -7.64 13.04
CA GLU A 114 -8.47 -6.50 13.24
C GLU A 114 -7.86 -5.43 14.15
N GLU A 115 -7.23 -5.82 15.26
CA GLU A 115 -6.53 -4.90 16.16
C GLU A 115 -5.32 -4.26 15.49
N PHE A 116 -4.58 -5.03 14.70
CA PHE A 116 -3.46 -4.54 13.90
C PHE A 116 -3.91 -3.46 12.93
N TYR A 117 -4.90 -3.73 12.07
CA TYR A 117 -5.44 -2.72 11.17
C TYR A 117 -6.03 -1.51 11.92
N ARG A 118 -6.68 -1.73 13.07
CA ARG A 118 -7.16 -0.61 13.91
C ARG A 118 -6.02 0.30 14.35
N SER A 119 -4.87 -0.26 14.74
CA SER A 119 -3.69 0.52 15.13
C SER A 119 -3.10 1.30 13.95
N LEU A 120 -3.13 0.71 12.74
CA LEU A 120 -2.63 1.35 11.52
C LEU A 120 -3.56 2.45 10.99
N HIS A 121 -4.87 2.33 11.20
CA HIS A 121 -5.88 3.26 10.65
C HIS A 121 -6.33 4.34 11.63
N ASN A 122 -5.94 4.27 12.90
CA ASN A 122 -6.31 5.24 13.95
C ASN A 122 -5.07 5.88 14.59
N TYR A 123 -4.03 6.08 13.78
CA TYR A 123 -2.82 6.76 14.22
C TYR A 123 -3.09 8.25 14.45
N GLN A 124 -2.47 8.81 15.50
CA GLN A 124 -2.48 10.24 15.75
C GLN A 124 -1.08 10.77 15.52
N TYR A 125 -0.92 11.56 14.46
CA TYR A 125 0.36 12.18 14.14
C TYR A 125 0.81 13.09 15.30
N PRO A 126 2.00 12.85 15.89
CA PRO A 126 2.56 13.81 16.82
C PRO A 126 2.97 15.08 16.07
N LEU A 127 3.04 16.21 16.79
CA LEU A 127 3.73 17.38 16.27
C LEU A 127 5.23 17.10 16.31
N SER A 128 5.89 17.31 15.17
CA SER A 128 7.34 17.18 15.07
C SER A 128 8.07 18.07 16.08
N LYS A 129 9.19 17.57 16.61
CA LYS A 129 10.09 18.32 17.49
C LYS A 129 10.87 19.40 16.72
N ASP A 130 11.13 19.19 15.43
CA ASP A 130 11.72 20.17 14.53
C ASP A 130 10.68 21.26 14.17
N PRO A 131 10.93 22.55 14.49
CA PRO A 131 10.01 23.63 14.17
C PRO A 131 9.69 23.77 12.68
N GLN A 132 10.66 23.52 11.80
CA GLN A 132 10.48 23.62 10.35
C GLN A 132 9.55 22.53 9.84
N VAL A 133 9.79 21.28 10.29
CA VAL A 133 8.92 20.15 9.95
C VAL A 133 7.51 20.35 10.51
N ARG A 134 7.39 20.86 11.74
CA ARG A 134 6.09 21.16 12.35
C ARG A 134 5.29 22.20 11.56
N GLU A 135 5.93 23.27 11.12
CA GLU A 135 5.28 24.30 10.29
C GLU A 135 4.81 23.72 8.95
N LEU A 136 5.67 22.94 8.30
CA LEU A 136 5.33 22.26 7.04
C LEU A 136 4.19 21.24 7.22
N GLN A 137 4.20 20.46 8.30
CA GLN A 137 3.12 19.54 8.66
C GLN A 137 1.80 20.30 8.82
N GLN A 138 1.79 21.47 9.46
CA GLN A 138 0.60 22.30 9.60
C GLN A 138 0.13 22.86 8.25
N GLN A 139 1.05 23.33 7.41
CA GLN A 139 0.75 23.82 6.06
C GLN A 139 0.09 22.74 5.20
N ILE A 140 0.63 21.52 5.19
CA ILE A 140 0.05 20.37 4.47
C ILE A 140 -1.34 20.05 5.02
N ASN A 141 -1.49 20.01 6.35
CA ASN A 141 -2.80 19.74 6.95
C ASN A 141 -3.87 20.75 6.51
N VAL A 142 -3.55 22.05 6.54
CA VAL A 142 -4.48 23.11 6.13
C VAL A 142 -4.80 23.06 4.64
N ALA A 143 -3.80 22.84 3.79
CA ALA A 143 -3.98 22.81 2.34
C ALA A 143 -4.90 21.66 1.88
N PHE A 144 -4.77 20.49 2.51
CA PHE A 144 -5.49 19.27 2.15
C PHE A 144 -6.74 19.00 3.03
N GLU A 145 -7.05 19.90 3.98
CA GLU A 145 -8.14 19.73 4.96
C GLU A 145 -9.49 19.42 4.30
N LYS A 146 -9.75 20.06 3.15
CA LYS A 146 -11.03 20.00 2.43
C LYS A 146 -10.99 19.11 1.20
N THR A 147 -9.90 18.38 0.96
CA THR A 147 -9.79 17.49 -0.19
C THR A 147 -10.85 16.39 -0.05
N PRO A 148 -11.77 16.26 -1.02
CA PRO A 148 -12.87 15.30 -0.91
C PRO A 148 -12.35 13.87 -1.03
N TYR A 149 -12.92 12.97 -0.23
CA TYR A 149 -12.68 11.54 -0.43
C TYR A 149 -13.27 11.12 -1.79
N PRO A 150 -12.51 10.44 -2.67
CA PRO A 150 -12.99 10.03 -3.99
C PRO A 150 -14.14 9.00 -3.93
N GLY A 151 -14.28 8.29 -2.81
CA GLY A 151 -15.21 7.18 -2.64
C GLY A 151 -14.56 5.82 -2.86
N ASP A 152 -15.14 4.80 -2.23
CA ASP A 152 -14.57 3.44 -2.11
C ASP A 152 -14.30 2.70 -3.43
N ASN A 153 -14.98 3.12 -4.51
CA ASN A 153 -14.91 2.52 -5.84
C ASN A 153 -14.13 3.37 -6.84
N SER A 154 -13.62 4.54 -6.42
CA SER A 154 -12.88 5.47 -7.27
C SER A 154 -11.44 5.64 -6.80
N LEU A 155 -10.88 4.61 -6.17
CA LEU A 155 -9.48 4.58 -5.74
C LEU A 155 -8.55 3.95 -6.78
N CYS A 156 -8.95 2.85 -7.41
CA CYS A 156 -8.11 2.11 -8.34
C CYS A 156 -8.06 2.77 -9.74
N GLY A 157 -6.88 3.21 -10.17
CA GLY A 157 -6.61 3.84 -11.46
C GLY A 157 -6.17 2.88 -12.57
N SER A 158 -6.07 1.58 -12.27
CA SER A 158 -5.73 0.52 -13.22
C SER A 158 -6.57 -0.73 -12.96
N ASP A 159 -7.07 -1.36 -14.02
CA ASP A 159 -7.74 -2.67 -13.97
C ASP A 159 -6.80 -3.82 -14.36
N LEU A 160 -5.52 -3.52 -14.61
CA LEU A 160 -4.52 -4.50 -15.02
C LEU A 160 -3.89 -5.17 -13.79
N GLY A 161 -4.29 -6.41 -13.53
CA GLY A 161 -3.72 -7.25 -12.48
C GLY A 161 -4.39 -7.04 -11.11
N ASP A 162 -3.85 -7.74 -10.11
CA ASP A 162 -4.42 -7.76 -8.75
C ASP A 162 -3.86 -6.64 -7.86
N GLU A 163 -2.58 -6.30 -8.06
CA GLU A 163 -1.82 -5.33 -7.25
C GLU A 163 -2.48 -3.93 -7.17
N PRO A 164 -2.97 -3.31 -8.27
CA PRO A 164 -3.66 -2.02 -8.17
C PRO A 164 -4.90 -2.09 -7.25
N ALA A 165 -5.66 -3.18 -7.38
CA ALA A 165 -6.88 -3.39 -6.61
C ALA A 165 -6.58 -3.74 -5.15
N GLU A 166 -5.47 -4.42 -4.86
CA GLU A 166 -4.97 -4.67 -3.51
C GLU A 166 -4.74 -3.35 -2.76
N TYR A 167 -4.00 -2.42 -3.34
CA TYR A 167 -3.80 -1.10 -2.75
C TYR A 167 -5.11 -0.34 -2.58
N ALA A 168 -6.00 -0.37 -3.58
CA ALA A 168 -7.29 0.29 -3.47
C ALA A 168 -8.17 -0.32 -2.36
N MET A 169 -8.09 -1.64 -2.14
CA MET A 169 -8.78 -2.35 -1.06
C MET A 169 -8.25 -1.98 0.32
N GLU A 170 -6.92 -1.84 0.47
CA GLU A 170 -6.29 -1.43 1.73
C GLU A 170 -6.72 -0.02 2.15
N PHE A 171 -6.84 0.91 1.20
CA PHE A 171 -7.17 2.32 1.46
C PHE A 171 -8.68 2.63 1.47
N ARG A 172 -9.54 1.65 1.18
CA ARG A 172 -10.99 1.82 1.13
C ARG A 172 -11.56 2.29 2.46
N GLY A 173 -12.39 3.33 2.43
CA GLY A 173 -13.02 3.94 3.60
C GLY A 173 -12.07 4.63 4.58
N LEU A 174 -10.78 4.79 4.25
CA LEU A 174 -9.80 5.35 5.18
C LEU A 174 -9.72 6.88 5.11
N ASN A 175 -9.34 7.47 6.24
CA ASN A 175 -9.05 8.90 6.36
C ASN A 175 -7.54 9.11 6.35
N TRP A 176 -7.04 9.95 5.45
CA TRP A 176 -5.61 10.22 5.31
C TRP A 176 -4.95 10.73 6.61
N LYS A 177 -5.72 11.39 7.50
CA LYS A 177 -5.23 11.97 8.76
C LYS A 177 -4.88 10.96 9.84
N THR A 178 -5.27 9.70 9.67
CA THR A 178 -5.17 8.68 10.72
C THR A 178 -4.33 7.47 10.31
N LEU A 179 -3.59 7.57 9.21
CA LEU A 179 -2.77 6.48 8.70
C LEU A 179 -1.41 6.43 9.40
N HIS A 180 -1.02 5.25 9.85
CA HIS A 180 0.30 5.03 10.42
C HIS A 180 1.38 5.05 9.34
N PRO A 181 2.56 5.64 9.57
CA PRO A 181 3.66 5.64 8.59
C PRO A 181 4.06 4.25 8.08
N ASP A 182 4.14 3.23 8.93
CA ASP A 182 4.39 1.85 8.49
C ASP A 182 3.35 1.32 7.49
N PHE A 183 2.07 1.69 7.62
CA PHE A 183 1.04 1.31 6.65
C PHE A 183 1.30 1.98 5.29
N LEU A 184 1.67 3.25 5.30
CA LEU A 184 2.00 3.99 4.08
C LEU A 184 3.29 3.45 3.43
N ALA A 185 4.26 3.06 4.25
CA ALA A 185 5.55 2.55 3.78
C ALA A 185 5.42 1.15 3.17
N VAL A 186 4.59 0.26 3.74
CA VAL A 186 4.31 -1.05 3.11
C VAL A 186 3.49 -0.90 1.82
N ASN A 187 2.72 0.19 1.71
CA ASN A 187 1.92 0.53 0.55
C ASN A 187 2.50 1.69 -0.27
N SER A 188 3.83 1.83 -0.33
CA SER A 188 4.50 2.97 -0.98
C SER A 188 4.18 3.11 -2.48
N ALA A 189 3.89 1.99 -3.16
CA ALA A 189 3.50 1.98 -4.57
C ALA A 189 2.04 2.38 -4.81
N ALA A 190 1.19 2.50 -3.79
CA ALA A 190 -0.23 2.80 -3.94
C ALA A 190 -0.48 4.10 -4.74
N LEU A 191 0.35 5.12 -4.54
CA LEU A 191 0.28 6.39 -5.27
C LEU A 191 0.50 6.26 -6.79
N SER A 192 1.14 5.19 -7.27
CA SER A 192 1.24 4.91 -8.72
C SER A 192 -0.02 4.31 -9.30
N PHE A 193 -0.83 3.65 -8.47
CA PHE A 193 -2.04 2.94 -8.89
C PHE A 193 -3.33 3.67 -8.59
N PHE A 194 -3.31 4.75 -7.81
CA PHE A 194 -4.52 5.52 -7.54
C PHE A 194 -5.03 6.28 -8.77
N THR A 195 -6.34 6.49 -8.82
CA THR A 195 -6.96 7.54 -9.64
C THR A 195 -6.38 8.91 -9.29
N ASP A 196 -6.57 9.92 -10.16
CA ASP A 196 -6.09 11.28 -9.88
C ASP A 196 -6.70 11.84 -8.58
N GLU A 197 -7.97 11.53 -8.30
CA GLU A 197 -8.66 11.92 -7.05
C GLU A 197 -8.15 11.14 -5.82
N GLY A 198 -7.89 9.83 -5.96
CA GLY A 198 -7.31 9.01 -4.90
C GLY A 198 -5.89 9.43 -4.55
N PHE A 199 -5.07 9.71 -5.57
CA PHE A 199 -3.75 10.28 -5.43
C PHE A 199 -3.81 11.59 -4.65
N ARG A 200 -4.64 12.54 -5.10
CA ARG A 200 -4.80 13.84 -4.46
C ARG A 200 -5.25 13.71 -3.00
N TYR A 201 -6.19 12.81 -2.69
CA TYR A 201 -6.71 12.62 -1.34
C TYR A 201 -5.69 12.05 -0.37
N PHE A 202 -4.95 11.02 -0.77
CA PHE A 202 -4.02 10.33 0.13
C PHE A 202 -2.61 10.90 0.14
N LEU A 203 -2.19 11.69 -0.87
CA LEU A 203 -0.84 12.25 -0.95
C LEU A 203 -0.40 12.92 0.35
N SER A 204 -1.26 13.70 1.00
CA SER A 204 -0.93 14.40 2.25
C SER A 204 -0.48 13.46 3.38
N ALA A 205 -1.04 12.25 3.48
CA ALA A 205 -0.60 11.25 4.44
C ALA A 205 0.84 10.80 4.17
N PHE A 206 1.18 10.56 2.90
CA PHE A 206 2.53 10.19 2.47
C PHE A 206 3.54 11.31 2.74
N LEU A 207 3.18 12.57 2.44
CA LEU A 207 4.04 13.73 2.73
C LEU A 207 4.31 13.88 4.23
N ILE A 208 3.26 13.81 5.05
CA ILE A 208 3.40 13.95 6.51
C ILE A 208 4.20 12.78 7.08
N ALA A 209 3.95 11.54 6.62
CA ALA A 209 4.68 10.38 7.09
C ALA A 209 6.19 10.48 6.78
N ASP A 210 6.55 10.84 5.54
CA ASP A 210 7.94 11.04 5.14
C ASP A 210 8.65 12.08 6.02
N LEU A 211 7.96 13.18 6.35
CA LEU A 211 8.48 14.22 7.23
C LEU A 211 8.75 13.76 8.67
N ILE A 212 7.95 12.84 9.21
CA ILE A 212 8.03 12.45 10.63
C ILE A 212 8.70 11.10 10.89
N ILE A 213 8.90 10.27 9.87
CA ILE A 213 9.59 8.97 9.99
C ILE A 213 10.91 9.07 10.77
N PRO A 214 11.78 10.07 10.54
CA PRO A 214 13.02 10.20 11.31
C PRO A 214 12.83 10.36 12.83
N GLU A 215 11.63 10.73 13.28
CA GLU A 215 11.29 10.89 14.70
C GLU A 215 10.59 9.67 15.31
N ILE A 216 10.24 8.66 14.50
CA ILE A 216 9.55 7.45 14.95
C ILE A 216 10.59 6.36 15.21
N GLU A 217 10.70 5.96 16.48
CA GLU A 217 11.57 4.86 16.88
C GLU A 217 11.14 3.54 16.21
N GLY A 218 12.06 2.92 15.47
CA GLY A 218 11.82 1.64 14.79
C GLY A 218 11.21 1.76 13.39
N ALA A 219 10.90 2.96 12.90
CA ALA A 219 10.47 3.15 11.51
C ALA A 219 11.65 2.90 10.55
N TRP A 220 11.44 2.04 9.56
CA TRP A 220 12.53 1.54 8.69
C TRP A 220 12.37 1.92 7.21
N SER A 221 11.23 2.48 6.78
CA SER A 221 10.92 2.68 5.37
C SER A 221 10.28 4.03 5.08
N ASN A 222 10.61 4.61 3.92
CA ASN A 222 10.05 5.84 3.39
C ASN A 222 8.78 5.51 2.57
N ALA A 223 7.74 6.34 2.71
CA ALA A 223 6.53 6.30 1.89
C ALA A 223 6.77 6.75 0.42
N ASP A 224 7.99 7.18 0.09
CA ASP A 224 8.52 7.52 -1.24
C ASP A 224 7.74 8.59 -2.00
N ALA A 225 7.24 9.60 -1.27
CA ALA A 225 6.43 10.66 -1.87
C ALA A 225 7.21 11.52 -2.89
N VAL A 226 8.53 11.65 -2.72
CA VAL A 226 9.40 12.38 -3.67
C VAL A 226 9.32 11.76 -5.07
N PHE A 227 9.50 10.45 -5.20
CA PHE A 227 9.41 9.76 -6.49
C PHE A 227 8.09 10.11 -7.20
N HIS A 228 6.96 10.00 -6.50
CA HIS A 228 5.63 10.23 -7.07
C HIS A 228 5.35 11.69 -7.46
N LEU A 229 6.13 12.65 -6.95
CA LEU A 229 6.03 14.08 -7.24
C LEU A 229 7.05 14.58 -8.28
N THR A 230 8.09 13.80 -8.57
CA THR A 230 9.13 14.15 -9.54
C THR A 230 9.10 13.29 -10.80
N TYR A 231 8.62 12.05 -10.71
CA TYR A 231 8.58 11.12 -11.83
C TYR A 231 7.74 11.67 -12.99
N GLY A 232 8.27 11.58 -14.20
CA GLY A 232 7.67 12.17 -15.40
C GLY A 232 7.92 13.67 -15.60
N LEU A 233 8.57 14.37 -14.65
CA LEU A 233 8.87 15.80 -14.77
C LEU A 233 10.34 16.12 -15.12
N VAL A 234 11.24 15.15 -15.05
CA VAL A 234 12.70 15.37 -15.04
C VAL A 234 13.50 14.74 -16.18
N ASP A 235 12.94 13.76 -16.91
CA ASP A 235 13.64 13.10 -18.01
C ASP A 235 13.37 13.80 -19.35
N GLU A 236 14.37 13.83 -20.23
CA GLU A 236 14.24 14.24 -21.64
C GLU A 236 14.19 13.03 -22.60
N GLU A 237 14.31 11.80 -22.07
CA GLU A 237 14.32 10.55 -22.86
C GLU A 237 12.90 9.93 -22.98
N PHE A 238 11.92 10.73 -23.40
CA PHE A 238 10.53 10.30 -23.55
C PHE A 238 10.20 9.57 -24.86
N GLU A 239 11.21 9.22 -25.66
CA GLU A 239 11.04 8.38 -26.86
C GLU A 239 11.40 6.92 -26.56
N ARG A 240 10.67 6.27 -25.64
CA ARG A 240 10.53 4.80 -25.74
C ARG A 240 9.54 4.48 -26.86
N GLU A 241 9.71 3.32 -27.52
CA GLU A 241 8.99 2.87 -28.73
C GLU A 241 7.44 2.94 -28.67
N ASP A 242 6.87 3.26 -27.50
CA ASP A 242 5.45 3.12 -27.17
C ASP A 242 4.68 4.46 -27.06
N ASN A 243 5.07 5.55 -27.73
CA ASN A 243 4.30 6.83 -27.78
C ASN A 243 3.83 7.40 -26.41
N PHE A 244 4.45 6.99 -25.29
CA PHE A 244 3.98 7.31 -23.94
C PHE A 244 4.59 8.62 -23.44
N ASN A 245 3.80 9.67 -23.35
CA ASN A 245 4.23 10.97 -22.84
C ASN A 245 4.04 11.05 -21.32
N TRP A 246 5.06 10.62 -20.57
CA TRP A 246 5.02 10.65 -19.10
C TRP A 246 4.87 12.06 -18.52
N TYR A 247 5.39 13.08 -19.20
CA TYR A 247 5.20 14.47 -18.78
C TYR A 247 3.73 14.89 -18.86
N GLU A 248 3.05 14.54 -19.96
CA GLU A 248 1.61 14.82 -20.10
C GLU A 248 0.79 14.07 -19.03
N ILE A 249 1.12 12.81 -18.76
CA ILE A 249 0.45 12.01 -17.71
C ILE A 249 0.64 12.65 -16.34
N ALA A 250 1.88 12.99 -15.97
CA ALA A 250 2.21 13.60 -14.70
C ALA A 250 1.52 14.97 -14.53
N THR A 251 1.63 15.84 -15.53
CA THR A 251 1.01 17.18 -15.49
C THR A 251 -0.52 17.12 -15.48
N ARG A 252 -1.14 16.17 -16.19
CA ARG A 252 -2.59 15.91 -16.12
C ARG A 252 -2.98 15.55 -14.69
N LYS A 253 -2.33 14.57 -14.08
CA LYS A 253 -2.57 14.15 -12.67
C LYS A 253 -2.40 15.32 -11.70
N PHE A 254 -1.30 16.08 -11.84
CA PHE A 254 -1.01 17.20 -10.97
C PHE A 254 -1.87 18.45 -11.25
N SER A 255 -2.61 18.49 -12.36
CA SER A 255 -3.52 19.60 -12.67
C SER A 255 -4.68 19.71 -11.67
N HIS A 256 -5.02 18.61 -10.99
CA HIS A 256 -6.12 18.51 -10.02
C HIS A 256 -5.85 19.23 -8.69
N PHE A 257 -4.59 19.60 -8.40
CA PHE A 257 -4.25 20.34 -7.18
C PHE A 257 -4.62 21.81 -7.27
N ASN A 258 -5.21 22.34 -6.19
CA ASN A 258 -5.44 23.78 -6.04
C ASN A 258 -4.15 24.54 -5.68
N GLN A 259 -4.24 25.86 -5.55
CA GLN A 259 -3.07 26.70 -5.30
C GLN A 259 -2.45 26.43 -3.92
N GLU A 260 -3.26 26.22 -2.89
CA GLU A 260 -2.80 25.94 -1.53
C GLU A 260 -2.08 24.58 -1.43
N GLU A 261 -2.63 23.54 -2.08
CA GLU A 261 -2.04 22.20 -2.18
C GLU A 261 -0.71 22.23 -2.94
N ARG A 262 -0.65 22.95 -4.07
CA ARG A 262 0.60 23.15 -4.83
C ARG A 262 1.66 23.85 -4.00
N GLN A 263 1.28 24.89 -3.26
CA GLN A 263 2.21 25.61 -2.40
C GLN A 263 2.78 24.70 -1.29
N ALA A 264 1.93 23.85 -0.69
CA ALA A 264 2.38 22.87 0.30
C ALA A 264 3.33 21.80 -0.30
N ILE A 265 3.03 21.31 -1.50
CA ILE A 265 3.90 20.38 -2.25
C ILE A 265 5.26 21.01 -2.55
N VAL A 266 5.28 22.26 -3.03
CA VAL A 266 6.52 23.00 -3.28
C VAL A 266 7.35 23.14 -2.01
N SER A 267 6.74 23.61 -0.91
CA SER A 267 7.44 23.76 0.38
C SER A 267 7.99 22.42 0.90
N TYR A 268 7.28 21.32 0.66
CA TYR A 268 7.76 19.97 0.97
C TYR A 268 8.96 19.57 0.11
N LEU A 269 8.88 19.74 -1.20
CA LEU A 269 9.97 19.39 -2.12
C LEU A 269 11.23 20.23 -1.84
N GLU A 270 11.09 21.54 -1.59
CA GLU A 270 12.19 22.42 -1.18
C GLU A 270 12.82 21.95 0.14
N TYR A 271 12.01 21.51 1.11
CA TYR A 271 12.54 20.92 2.35
C TYR A 271 13.34 19.63 2.06
N CYS A 272 12.78 18.71 1.26
CA CYS A 272 13.45 17.46 0.93
C CYS A 272 14.75 17.68 0.14
N SER A 273 14.81 18.64 -0.79
CA SER A 273 16.02 18.92 -1.56
C SER A 273 17.19 19.42 -0.70
N LEU A 274 16.90 20.07 0.43
CA LEU A 274 17.91 20.49 1.40
C LEU A 274 18.43 19.31 2.23
N LYS A 275 17.61 18.29 2.49
CA LYS A 275 17.91 17.18 3.40
C LYS A 275 18.44 15.92 2.69
N ASP A 276 17.97 15.64 1.49
CA ASP A 276 18.33 14.47 0.69
C ASP A 276 19.24 14.89 -0.48
N GLU A 277 20.54 14.61 -0.33
CA GLU A 277 21.52 14.87 -1.37
C GLU A 277 21.32 14.02 -2.63
N TYR A 278 20.78 12.80 -2.49
CA TYR A 278 20.57 11.90 -3.62
C TYR A 278 19.45 12.39 -4.53
N SER A 279 18.32 12.80 -3.95
CA SER A 279 17.16 13.27 -4.72
C SER A 279 17.20 14.75 -5.09
N ARG A 280 18.15 15.53 -4.54
CA ARG A 280 18.20 17.00 -4.71
C ARG A 280 18.13 17.47 -6.15
N GLU A 281 18.91 16.87 -7.06
CA GLU A 281 18.95 17.28 -8.46
C GLU A 281 17.60 17.04 -9.14
N THR A 282 17.04 15.85 -8.95
CA THR A 282 15.72 15.46 -9.45
C THR A 282 14.62 16.37 -8.91
N ILE A 283 14.64 16.66 -7.62
CA ILE A 283 13.66 17.56 -7.00
C ILE A 283 13.76 18.97 -7.62
N ASN A 284 14.97 19.53 -7.73
CA ASN A 284 15.16 20.88 -8.27
C ASN A 284 14.70 20.98 -9.73
N LYS A 285 15.00 19.97 -10.56
CA LYS A 285 14.49 19.91 -11.94
C LYS A 285 12.97 19.84 -11.99
N ALA A 286 12.32 19.02 -11.16
CA ALA A 286 10.86 18.94 -11.11
C ALA A 286 10.22 20.27 -10.65
N LEU A 287 10.83 20.93 -9.66
CA LEU A 287 10.42 22.25 -9.18
C LEU A 287 10.46 23.29 -10.32
N GLU A 288 11.57 23.36 -11.05
CA GLU A 288 11.75 24.28 -12.18
C GLU A 288 10.84 23.93 -13.36
N ASN A 289 10.69 22.65 -13.69
CA ASN A 289 9.99 22.22 -14.89
C ASN A 289 8.47 22.39 -14.79
N TYR A 290 7.89 22.24 -13.59
CA TYR A 290 6.44 22.27 -13.41
C TYR A 290 6.00 23.02 -12.15
N TRP A 291 6.44 22.59 -10.96
CA TRP A 291 5.77 23.01 -9.71
C TRP A 291 5.82 24.52 -9.48
N LEU A 292 6.99 25.16 -9.59
CA LEU A 292 7.14 26.61 -9.38
C LEU A 292 6.41 27.43 -10.46
N LYS A 293 6.37 26.94 -11.70
CA LYS A 293 5.64 27.61 -12.80
C LYS A 293 4.14 27.67 -12.56
N THR A 294 3.60 26.74 -11.78
CA THR A 294 2.16 26.66 -11.51
C THR A 294 1.71 27.51 -10.31
N LEU A 295 2.64 28.17 -9.62
CA LEU A 295 2.36 29.11 -8.54
C LEU A 295 2.28 30.57 -9.01
N LEU A 296 2.71 30.85 -10.26
CA LEU A 296 2.68 32.17 -10.91
C LEU A 296 1.32 32.43 -11.55
#